data_AF-N1RTX3-F1
#
_entry.id   AF-N1RTX3-F1
#
_cell.length_a   1.000
_cell.length_b   1.000
_cell.length_c   1.000
_cell.angle_alpha   90.00
_cell.angle_beta   90.00
_cell.angle_gamma   90.00
#
_symmetry.space_group_name_H-M   'P 1'
#
loop_
_entity.id
_entity.type
_entity.pdbx_description
1 polymer ?
#
loop_
_entity_poly.entity_id
_entity_poly.type
_entity_poly.pdbx_seq_one_letter_code
_entity_poly.pdbx_strand_id
1 'polypeptide(L)'
;MRSLYLFHLLTLLSIGFANACKNDEDCSLNGICSRWKKACRCDPGWIGGDCGRLDLAPATRYTGYNHTYEPPSPGDFGIWPNASWGGRIIQDRDNKRLFHLFTVQFTHGCGLKGWRPHSYIIRAESHSGPQGPYKYAQDVSKNFAHNPDIVWSQADKKYLLYSIGQWPRVGSHLFSRKLTGPWHFKLQEAFSSNVTFTDGSWQVFKRRERPKLFFSDDGEMTPLYLTNGVQEMNQTGAAFTLVQPIGTKWEKFEKDLGILRNS
;
A
#
# COMPACT_ATOMS: atom_id res chain seq x y z
N MET A 1 -44.85 -6.17 55.96
CA MET A 1 -44.52 -4.86 55.36
C MET A 1 -43.04 -4.85 55.03
N ARG A 2 -42.66 -5.04 53.76
CA ARG A 2 -41.25 -4.93 53.29
C ARG A 2 -41.18 -3.73 52.36
N SER A 3 -40.45 -2.69 52.80
CA SER A 3 -40.23 -1.47 52.04
C SER A 3 -39.12 -1.72 51.00
N LEU A 4 -39.43 -1.56 49.73
CA LEU A 4 -38.47 -1.64 48.62
C LEU A 4 -37.90 -0.23 48.38
N TYR A 5 -36.61 -0.05 48.66
CA TYR A 5 -35.87 1.15 48.31
C TYR A 5 -35.43 1.07 46.84
N LEU A 6 -35.95 1.96 46.00
CA LEU A 6 -35.50 2.15 44.62
C LEU A 6 -34.23 3.01 44.63
N PHE A 7 -33.08 2.41 44.32
CA PHE A 7 -31.85 3.15 44.02
C PHE A 7 -31.89 3.61 42.56
N HIS A 8 -32.06 4.92 42.33
CA HIS A 8 -31.89 5.52 41.01
C HIS A 8 -30.40 5.67 40.69
N LEU A 9 -29.88 4.85 39.76
CA LEU A 9 -28.59 5.09 39.13
C LEU A 9 -28.75 6.26 38.13
N LEU A 10 -28.20 7.42 38.47
CA LEU A 10 -28.00 8.53 37.54
C LEU A 10 -26.81 8.19 36.63
N THR A 11 -27.09 7.71 35.42
CA THR A 11 -26.08 7.60 34.35
C THR A 11 -25.76 9.01 33.84
N LEU A 12 -24.62 9.56 34.26
CA LEU A 12 -24.02 10.74 33.65
C LEU A 12 -23.65 10.40 32.20
N LEU A 13 -24.45 10.86 31.24
CA LEU A 13 -24.06 10.91 29.84
C LEU A 13 -22.90 11.89 29.71
N SER A 14 -21.69 11.37 29.51
CA SER A 14 -20.54 12.13 29.05
C SER A 14 -20.83 12.63 27.63
N ILE A 15 -21.45 13.80 27.51
CA ILE A 15 -21.58 14.49 26.24
C ILE A 15 -20.16 14.93 25.86
N GLY A 16 -19.49 14.15 25.01
CA GLY A 16 -18.26 14.58 24.38
C GLY A 16 -18.58 15.82 23.55
N PHE A 17 -18.21 17.00 24.06
CA PHE A 17 -18.25 18.22 23.27
C PHE A 17 -17.25 18.03 22.12
N ALA A 18 -17.75 17.74 20.93
CA ALA A 18 -16.97 17.95 19.72
C ALA A 18 -16.56 19.42 19.73
N ASN A 19 -15.26 19.70 19.76
CA ASN A 19 -14.78 21.07 19.73
C ASN A 19 -15.37 21.77 18.51
N ALA A 20 -15.95 22.94 18.76
CA ALA A 20 -16.55 23.75 17.71
C ALA A 20 -15.50 24.13 16.65
N CYS A 21 -15.75 23.76 15.39
CA CYS A 21 -14.80 24.06 14.30
C CYS A 21 -14.75 25.57 14.02
N LYS A 22 -13.59 26.06 13.60
CA LYS A 22 -13.33 27.45 13.20
C LYS A 22 -13.06 27.56 11.70
N ASN A 23 -12.35 26.59 11.13
CA ASN A 23 -11.98 26.49 9.71
C ASN A 23 -12.03 25.03 9.24
N ASP A 24 -11.74 24.79 7.97
CA ASP A 24 -11.87 23.46 7.36
C ASP A 24 -10.75 22.51 7.81
N GLU A 25 -9.64 23.05 8.31
CA GLU A 25 -8.55 22.30 8.93
C GLU A 25 -9.01 21.59 10.22
N ASP A 26 -9.89 22.22 11.01
CA ASP A 26 -10.55 21.57 12.16
C ASP A 26 -11.47 20.41 11.72
N CYS A 27 -11.82 20.34 10.42
CA CYS A 27 -12.58 19.26 9.81
C CYS A 27 -11.70 18.26 9.04
N SER A 28 -10.41 18.17 9.42
CA SER A 28 -9.42 17.26 8.82
C SER A 28 -9.23 17.44 7.31
N LEU A 29 -9.69 18.57 6.74
CA LEU A 29 -9.82 18.79 5.30
C LEU A 29 -10.65 17.72 4.56
N ASN A 30 -11.48 16.98 5.31
CA ASN A 30 -12.42 15.97 4.80
C ASN A 30 -13.87 16.46 4.96
N GLY A 31 -14.06 17.78 4.97
CA GLY A 31 -15.34 18.43 5.16
C GLY A 31 -15.17 19.94 5.28
N ILE A 32 -16.31 20.63 5.38
CA ILE A 32 -16.37 22.09 5.48
C ILE A 32 -16.89 22.48 6.86
N CYS A 33 -16.19 23.40 7.52
CA CYS A 33 -16.62 23.96 8.80
C CYS A 33 -17.77 24.96 8.59
N SER A 34 -18.92 24.68 9.20
CA SER A 34 -20.01 25.65 9.24
C SER A 34 -19.68 26.76 10.24
N ARG A 35 -19.38 27.97 9.76
CA ARG A 35 -19.09 29.13 10.63
C ARG A 35 -20.22 29.46 11.62
N TRP A 36 -21.47 29.18 11.23
CA TRP A 36 -22.66 29.42 12.04
C TRP A 36 -22.92 28.31 13.04
N LYS A 37 -22.91 27.05 12.59
CA LYS A 37 -23.19 25.90 13.47
C LYS A 37 -21.98 25.48 14.30
N LYS A 38 -20.80 26.01 13.96
CA LYS A 38 -19.51 25.63 14.55
C LYS A 38 -19.30 24.12 14.53
N ALA A 39 -19.73 23.49 13.44
CA ALA A 39 -19.69 22.03 13.27
C ALA A 39 -19.27 21.67 11.86
N CYS A 40 -18.54 20.57 11.73
CA CYS A 40 -18.08 20.06 10.45
C CYS A 40 -19.22 19.39 9.68
N ARG A 41 -19.28 19.67 8.38
CA ARG A 41 -20.07 18.89 7.42
C ARG A 41 -19.11 18.07 6.58
N CYS A 42 -19.06 16.77 6.85
CA CYS A 42 -18.10 15.86 6.22
C CYS A 42 -18.41 15.60 4.74
N ASP A 43 -17.35 15.41 3.97
CA ASP A 43 -17.41 14.94 2.61
C ASP A 43 -17.83 13.46 2.56
N PRO A 44 -18.47 13.00 1.46
CA PRO A 44 -18.84 11.61 1.32
C PRO A 44 -17.66 10.65 1.55
N GLY A 45 -17.88 9.65 2.42
CA GLY A 45 -16.84 8.69 2.83
C GLY A 45 -16.17 9.01 4.17
N TRP A 46 -16.49 10.16 4.79
CA TRP A 46 -15.97 10.58 6.09
C TRP A 46 -17.08 10.90 7.09
N ILE A 47 -16.83 10.58 8.35
CA ILE A 47 -17.72 10.81 9.50
C ILE A 47 -16.90 11.26 10.72
N GLY A 48 -17.60 11.63 11.79
CA GLY A 48 -17.00 12.11 13.04
C GLY A 48 -17.23 13.61 13.23
N GLY A 49 -16.89 14.12 14.41
CA GLY A 49 -17.07 15.55 14.73
C GLY A 49 -16.10 16.47 13.97
N ASP A 50 -14.99 15.92 13.51
CA ASP A 50 -13.88 16.55 12.80
C ASP A 50 -13.64 15.93 11.42
N CYS A 51 -14.54 15.07 10.95
CA CYS A 51 -14.40 14.30 9.70
C CYS A 51 -13.11 13.48 9.58
N GLY A 52 -12.49 13.12 10.71
CA GLY A 52 -11.22 12.38 10.75
C GLY A 52 -11.36 10.87 10.61
N ARG A 53 -12.57 10.33 10.44
CA ARG A 53 -12.84 8.89 10.40
C ARG A 53 -13.52 8.49 9.10
N LEU A 54 -13.09 7.38 8.52
CA LEU A 54 -13.78 6.78 7.37
C LEU A 54 -15.18 6.29 7.77
N ASP A 55 -16.16 6.52 6.90
CA ASP A 55 -17.51 5.97 6.99
C ASP A 55 -17.52 4.52 6.49
N LEU A 56 -17.03 3.61 7.35
CA LEU A 56 -16.87 2.20 6.98
C LEU A 56 -18.23 1.51 6.89
N ALA A 57 -18.64 1.14 5.67
CA ALA A 57 -19.74 0.22 5.46
C ALA A 57 -19.41 -1.21 5.94
N PRO A 58 -20.41 -2.02 6.33
CA PRO A 58 -20.17 -3.42 6.69
C PRO A 58 -19.52 -4.22 5.55
N ALA A 59 -18.52 -5.03 5.89
CA ALA A 59 -17.87 -5.92 4.93
C ALA A 59 -18.68 -7.22 4.75
N THR A 60 -18.93 -7.61 3.50
CA THR A 60 -19.48 -8.93 3.18
C THR A 60 -18.46 -10.02 3.54
N ARG A 61 -18.90 -11.06 4.26
CA ARG A 61 -18.01 -12.17 4.66
C ARG A 61 -17.53 -12.93 3.41
N TYR A 62 -16.27 -13.37 3.46
CA TYR A 62 -15.67 -14.27 2.47
C TYR A 62 -15.54 -13.73 1.04
N THR A 63 -15.64 -12.41 0.83
CA THR A 63 -15.43 -11.79 -0.50
C THR A 63 -13.99 -11.30 -0.73
N GLY A 64 -13.17 -11.22 0.31
CA GLY A 64 -11.74 -10.97 0.16
C GLY A 64 -11.02 -12.16 -0.48
N TYR A 65 -9.73 -11.98 -0.75
CA TYR A 65 -8.85 -13.10 -1.10
C TYR A 65 -8.48 -13.87 0.16
N ASN A 66 -9.10 -15.02 0.37
CA ASN A 66 -8.86 -15.85 1.55
C ASN A 66 -8.60 -17.30 1.14
N HIS A 67 -7.32 -17.65 1.14
CA HIS A 67 -6.82 -19.00 0.84
C HIS A 67 -6.12 -19.62 2.06
N THR A 68 -6.46 -19.18 3.29
CA THR A 68 -5.80 -19.62 4.51
C THR A 68 -5.92 -21.13 4.76
N TYR A 69 -7.05 -21.73 4.41
CA TYR A 69 -7.29 -23.18 4.58
C TYR A 69 -7.49 -23.92 3.25
N GLU A 70 -7.66 -23.19 2.16
CA GLU A 70 -7.89 -23.73 0.81
C GLU A 70 -6.92 -23.06 -0.16
N PRO A 71 -5.61 -23.36 -0.12
CA PRO A 71 -4.64 -22.74 -0.99
C PRO A 71 -4.93 -23.00 -2.48
N PRO A 72 -4.51 -22.09 -3.38
CA PRO A 72 -4.80 -22.17 -4.81
C PRO A 72 -4.11 -23.33 -5.54
N SER A 73 -3.08 -23.93 -4.92
CA SER A 73 -2.31 -25.05 -5.48
C SER A 73 -2.06 -26.14 -4.43
N PRO A 74 -2.03 -27.43 -4.80
CA PRO A 74 -1.60 -28.51 -3.92
C PRO A 74 -0.21 -28.29 -3.30
N GLY A 75 0.71 -27.64 -4.03
CA GLY A 75 2.05 -27.30 -3.53
C GLY A 75 2.07 -26.22 -2.46
N ASP A 76 0.93 -25.56 -2.24
CA ASP A 76 0.75 -24.50 -1.25
C ASP A 76 0.09 -24.99 0.05
N PHE A 77 -0.16 -26.29 0.16
CA PHE A 77 -0.51 -26.92 1.43
C PHE A 77 0.73 -27.16 2.30
N GLY A 78 0.54 -27.12 3.61
CA GLY A 78 1.56 -27.40 4.61
C GLY A 78 0.92 -27.67 5.96
N ILE A 79 1.76 -27.85 6.99
CA ILE A 79 1.33 -28.10 8.37
C ILE A 79 0.58 -26.87 8.93
N TRP A 80 0.93 -25.67 8.47
CA TRP A 80 0.32 -24.42 8.90
C TRP A 80 -0.68 -23.89 7.86
N PRO A 81 -1.68 -23.10 8.29
CA PRO A 81 -2.55 -22.38 7.36
C PRO A 81 -1.75 -21.43 6.48
N ASN A 82 -2.16 -21.28 5.23
CA ASN A 82 -1.54 -20.34 4.30
C ASN A 82 -1.82 -18.88 4.70
N ALA A 83 -1.01 -17.95 4.23
CA ALA A 83 -1.19 -16.52 4.46
C ALA A 83 -1.24 -15.75 3.13
N SER A 84 -2.01 -14.68 3.14
CA SER A 84 -1.88 -13.60 2.17
C SER A 84 -1.76 -12.27 2.92
N TRP A 85 -1.06 -11.28 2.35
CA TRP A 85 -0.83 -10.02 3.05
C TRP A 85 -0.77 -8.79 2.15
N GLY A 86 -1.53 -7.76 2.55
CA GLY A 86 -1.62 -6.49 1.84
C GLY A 86 -2.34 -6.61 0.50
N GLY A 87 -2.12 -5.63 -0.37
CA GLY A 87 -2.53 -5.68 -1.76
C GLY A 87 -3.15 -4.38 -2.27
N ARG A 88 -3.42 -4.36 -3.57
CA ARG A 88 -4.04 -3.22 -4.28
C ARG A 88 -5.08 -3.73 -5.26
N ILE A 89 -6.29 -3.15 -5.18
CA ILE A 89 -7.34 -3.35 -6.17
C ILE A 89 -7.08 -2.42 -7.35
N ILE A 90 -7.15 -2.96 -8.56
CA ILE A 90 -7.05 -2.24 -9.83
C ILE A 90 -8.23 -2.66 -10.70
N GLN A 91 -9.03 -1.70 -11.14
CA GLN A 91 -10.04 -1.94 -12.17
C GLN A 91 -9.35 -2.11 -13.53
N ASP A 92 -9.78 -3.11 -14.29
CA ASP A 92 -9.26 -3.33 -15.64
C ASP A 92 -9.66 -2.16 -16.56
N ARG A 93 -8.68 -1.69 -17.34
CA ARG A 93 -8.86 -0.54 -18.25
C ARG A 93 -9.70 -0.90 -19.47
N ASP A 94 -9.60 -2.14 -19.93
CA ASP A 94 -10.30 -2.64 -21.11
C ASP A 94 -11.65 -3.28 -20.74
N ASN A 95 -11.81 -3.72 -19.49
CA ASN A 95 -13.05 -4.27 -18.96
C ASN A 95 -13.46 -3.66 -17.60
N LYS A 96 -14.33 -2.65 -17.63
CA LYS A 96 -14.81 -1.97 -16.41
C LYS A 96 -15.53 -2.86 -15.38
N ARG A 97 -15.93 -4.08 -15.74
CA ARG A 97 -16.55 -5.05 -14.81
C ARG A 97 -15.54 -6.01 -14.16
N LEU A 98 -14.28 -5.98 -14.59
CA LEU A 98 -13.22 -6.81 -14.05
C LEU A 98 -12.35 -5.99 -13.10
N PHE A 99 -12.16 -6.54 -11.90
CA PHE A 99 -11.28 -5.98 -10.88
C PHE A 99 -10.19 -7.00 -10.57
N HIS A 100 -8.96 -6.50 -10.47
CA HIS A 100 -7.78 -7.29 -10.16
C HIS A 100 -7.30 -6.93 -8.76
N LEU A 101 -6.94 -7.91 -7.95
CA LEU A 101 -6.21 -7.72 -6.70
C LEU A 101 -4.79 -8.25 -6.89
N PHE A 102 -3.81 -7.35 -6.75
CA PHE A 102 -2.40 -7.75 -6.64
C PHE A 102 -2.06 -7.81 -5.15
N THR A 103 -1.72 -8.99 -4.66
CA THR A 103 -1.37 -9.23 -3.26
C THR A 103 -0.20 -10.21 -3.16
N VAL A 104 0.25 -10.46 -1.94
CA VAL A 104 1.28 -11.43 -1.64
C VAL A 104 0.62 -12.69 -1.09
N GLN A 105 1.01 -13.85 -1.60
CA GLN A 105 0.74 -15.17 -1.01
C GLN A 105 2.05 -15.85 -0.57
N PHE A 106 1.93 -16.87 0.27
CA PHE A 106 3.00 -17.66 0.86
C PHE A 106 2.86 -19.11 0.39
N THR A 107 3.93 -19.70 -0.14
CA THR A 107 3.92 -21.10 -0.61
C THR A 107 4.03 -22.09 0.54
N HIS A 108 3.80 -23.38 0.26
CA HIS A 108 4.06 -24.52 1.15
C HIS A 108 3.36 -24.43 2.53
N GLY A 109 2.17 -23.83 2.58
CA GLY A 109 1.43 -23.61 3.83
C GLY A 109 2.18 -22.74 4.84
N CYS A 110 3.03 -21.81 4.37
CA CYS A 110 3.72 -20.92 5.28
C CYS A 110 2.80 -19.80 5.77
N GLY A 111 2.77 -19.58 7.09
CA GLY A 111 2.19 -18.37 7.67
C GLY A 111 3.06 -17.12 7.46
N LEU A 112 2.62 -15.96 7.96
CA LEU A 112 3.29 -14.66 7.79
C LEU A 112 4.79 -14.64 8.14
N LYS A 113 5.23 -15.46 9.10
CA LYS A 113 6.64 -15.55 9.50
C LYS A 113 7.54 -16.21 8.43
N GLY A 114 6.96 -17.03 7.55
CA GLY A 114 7.67 -17.74 6.48
C GLY A 114 7.93 -16.90 5.22
N TRP A 115 7.78 -15.57 5.27
CA TRP A 115 7.91 -14.72 4.09
C TRP A 115 9.27 -14.87 3.38
N ARG A 116 10.37 -15.11 4.12
CA ARG A 116 11.66 -15.50 3.55
C ARG A 116 11.79 -17.03 3.50
N PRO A 117 11.88 -17.68 2.32
CA PRO A 117 11.72 -17.16 0.96
C PRO A 117 10.32 -17.40 0.37
N HIS A 118 9.33 -17.83 1.15
CA HIS A 118 8.15 -18.49 0.59
C HIS A 118 7.11 -17.55 -0.01
N SER A 119 7.23 -16.24 0.16
CA SER A 119 6.23 -15.33 -0.36
C SER A 119 6.46 -14.95 -1.82
N TYR A 120 5.39 -14.75 -2.57
CA TYR A 120 5.36 -14.40 -3.98
C TYR A 120 4.15 -13.51 -4.29
N ILE A 121 4.17 -12.83 -5.42
CA ILE A 121 3.10 -11.92 -5.82
C ILE A 121 2.12 -12.70 -6.69
N ILE A 122 0.84 -12.59 -6.35
CA ILE A 122 -0.26 -13.14 -7.13
C ILE A 122 -1.18 -12.05 -7.63
N ARG A 123 -1.96 -12.41 -8.65
CA ARG A 123 -3.11 -11.69 -9.13
C ARG A 123 -4.36 -12.53 -8.90
N ALA A 124 -5.38 -11.90 -8.32
CA ALA A 124 -6.72 -12.45 -8.18
C ALA A 124 -7.74 -11.58 -8.92
N GLU A 125 -8.87 -12.15 -9.31
CA GLU A 125 -9.90 -11.49 -10.12
C GLU A 125 -11.25 -11.47 -9.39
N SER A 126 -11.99 -10.39 -9.59
CA SER A 126 -13.41 -10.26 -9.24
C SER A 126 -14.20 -9.73 -10.43
N HIS A 127 -15.28 -10.42 -10.78
CA HIS A 127 -16.22 -10.05 -11.85
C HIS A 127 -17.54 -9.46 -11.32
N SER A 128 -17.72 -9.48 -9.99
CA SER A 128 -18.91 -9.00 -9.29
C SER A 128 -18.73 -7.59 -8.71
N GLY A 129 -17.53 -7.01 -8.80
CA GLY A 129 -17.21 -5.68 -8.30
C GLY A 129 -15.99 -5.65 -7.37
N PRO A 130 -15.59 -4.47 -6.89
CA PRO A 130 -14.38 -4.31 -6.09
C PRO A 130 -14.48 -4.96 -4.70
N GLN A 131 -15.68 -5.27 -4.20
CA GLN A 131 -15.89 -5.99 -2.95
C GLN A 131 -15.47 -7.47 -3.03
N GLY A 132 -15.39 -8.03 -4.25
CA GLY A 132 -15.12 -9.45 -4.50
C GLY A 132 -16.39 -10.27 -4.78
N PRO A 133 -16.34 -11.61 -4.70
CA PRO A 133 -15.20 -12.42 -4.27
C PRO A 133 -13.99 -12.32 -5.19
N TYR A 134 -12.78 -12.28 -4.60
CA TYR A 134 -11.52 -12.38 -5.35
C TYR A 134 -11.06 -13.83 -5.44
N LYS A 135 -10.95 -14.35 -6.66
CA LYS A 135 -10.45 -15.70 -6.93
C LYS A 135 -9.04 -15.64 -7.47
N TYR A 136 -8.16 -16.52 -7.02
CA TYR A 136 -6.81 -16.66 -7.58
C TYR A 136 -6.87 -16.80 -9.11
N ALA A 137 -5.99 -16.09 -9.82
CA ALA A 137 -5.93 -16.11 -11.27
C ALA A 137 -4.53 -16.43 -11.81
N GLN A 138 -3.46 -15.92 -11.19
CA GLN A 138 -2.11 -16.04 -11.74
C GLN A 138 -1.00 -15.74 -10.71
N ASP A 139 0.09 -16.49 -10.79
CA ASP A 139 1.40 -16.13 -10.24
C ASP A 139 2.03 -15.01 -11.08
N VAL A 140 2.27 -13.85 -10.46
CA VAL A 140 2.90 -12.71 -11.13
C VAL A 140 4.41 -12.76 -10.99
N SER A 141 4.91 -13.35 -9.90
CA SER A 141 6.34 -13.53 -9.64
C SER A 141 6.65 -14.95 -9.15
N LYS A 142 7.95 -15.28 -9.11
CA LYS A 142 8.42 -16.45 -8.37
C LYS A 142 8.47 -16.15 -6.86
N ASN A 143 8.82 -17.19 -6.09
CA ASN A 143 9.12 -17.09 -4.66
C ASN A 143 10.19 -16.04 -4.34
N PHE A 144 10.07 -15.52 -3.13
CA PHE A 144 10.82 -14.45 -2.53
C PHE A 144 10.55 -13.10 -3.18
N ALA A 145 9.28 -12.70 -3.33
CA ALA A 145 8.88 -11.38 -3.78
C ALA A 145 7.79 -10.79 -2.86
N HIS A 146 8.02 -9.55 -2.39
CA HIS A 146 7.23 -8.91 -1.33
C HIS A 146 6.94 -7.45 -1.62
N ASN A 147 5.96 -6.91 -0.88
CA ASN A 147 5.58 -5.49 -0.89
C ASN A 147 5.40 -4.91 -2.32
N PRO A 148 4.56 -5.54 -3.16
CA PRO A 148 4.33 -5.03 -4.50
C PRO A 148 3.73 -3.63 -4.46
N ASP A 149 4.24 -2.76 -5.30
CA ASP A 149 3.61 -1.51 -5.70
C ASP A 149 3.41 -1.52 -7.21
N ILE A 150 2.16 -1.34 -7.63
CA ILE A 150 1.77 -1.40 -9.04
C ILE A 150 1.17 -0.06 -9.45
N VAL A 151 1.61 0.44 -10.60
CA VAL A 151 1.18 1.71 -11.19
C VAL A 151 0.96 1.55 -12.70
N TRP A 152 0.02 2.30 -13.25
CA TRP A 152 -0.15 2.44 -14.69
C TRP A 152 0.69 3.62 -15.18
N SER A 153 1.63 3.37 -16.09
CA SER A 153 2.36 4.41 -16.82
C SER A 153 1.52 4.85 -18.00
N GLN A 154 0.97 6.06 -17.93
CA GLN A 154 0.22 6.67 -19.02
C GLN A 154 1.14 7.01 -20.22
N ALA A 155 2.37 7.45 -19.93
CA ALA A 155 3.39 7.76 -20.92
C ALA A 155 3.75 6.52 -21.75
N ASP A 156 4.08 5.43 -21.07
CA ASP A 156 4.51 4.22 -21.76
C ASP A 156 3.34 3.36 -22.24
N LYS A 157 2.14 3.48 -21.64
CA LYS A 157 0.99 2.57 -21.79
C LYS A 157 1.27 1.14 -21.29
N LYS A 158 1.84 1.00 -20.10
CA LYS A 158 2.08 -0.29 -19.42
C LYS A 158 1.88 -0.19 -17.92
N TYR A 159 1.60 -1.32 -17.30
CA TYR A 159 1.72 -1.48 -15.86
C TYR A 159 3.18 -1.70 -15.48
N LEU A 160 3.61 -1.01 -14.43
CA LEU A 160 4.90 -1.17 -13.78
C LEU A 160 4.63 -1.72 -12.39
N LEU A 161 5.31 -2.80 -12.03
CA LEU A 161 5.28 -3.37 -10.70
C LEU A 161 6.67 -3.34 -10.11
N TYR A 162 6.78 -2.83 -8.89
CA TYR A 162 8.00 -2.79 -8.11
C TYR A 162 7.82 -3.60 -6.84
N SER A 163 8.82 -4.38 -6.49
CA SER A 163 8.79 -5.21 -5.30
C SER A 163 10.18 -5.33 -4.71
N ILE A 164 10.26 -5.98 -3.56
CA ILE A 164 11.54 -6.46 -3.02
C ILE A 164 11.60 -7.97 -3.09
N GLY A 165 12.82 -8.47 -3.03
CA GLY A 165 13.05 -9.90 -3.15
C GLY A 165 13.14 -10.31 -4.62
N GLN A 166 13.66 -11.52 -4.81
CA GLN A 166 14.38 -12.06 -5.94
C GLN A 166 15.90 -11.87 -5.79
N TRP A 167 16.66 -12.95 -6.00
CA TRP A 167 18.13 -12.97 -5.94
C TRP A 167 18.71 -11.85 -6.83
N PRO A 168 19.66 -11.01 -6.35
CA PRO A 168 20.45 -11.11 -5.11
C PRO A 168 19.87 -10.41 -3.85
N ARG A 169 18.56 -10.45 -3.61
CA ARG A 169 17.85 -9.90 -2.42
C ARG A 169 17.70 -8.37 -2.43
N VAL A 170 17.18 -7.87 -3.52
CA VAL A 170 17.18 -6.44 -3.82
C VAL A 170 15.85 -6.05 -4.46
N GLY A 171 15.74 -4.80 -4.90
CA GLY A 171 14.58 -4.30 -5.61
C GLY A 171 14.38 -5.00 -6.94
N SER A 172 13.14 -5.35 -7.27
CA SER A 172 12.75 -5.97 -8.53
C SER A 172 11.75 -5.10 -9.29
N HIS A 173 11.79 -5.20 -10.61
CA HIS A 173 10.87 -4.53 -11.53
C HIS A 173 10.26 -5.54 -12.50
N LEU A 174 8.94 -5.50 -12.62
CA LEU A 174 8.17 -6.24 -13.60
C LEU A 174 7.30 -5.28 -14.41
N PHE A 175 6.99 -5.63 -15.65
CA PHE A 175 6.06 -4.85 -16.47
C PHE A 175 5.15 -5.72 -17.32
N SER A 176 3.99 -5.18 -17.67
CA SER A 176 3.05 -5.79 -18.61
C SER A 176 2.18 -4.74 -19.30
N ARG A 177 1.72 -5.02 -20.52
CA ARG A 177 0.72 -4.18 -21.22
C ARG A 177 -0.70 -4.40 -20.72
N LYS A 178 -0.98 -5.57 -20.14
CA LYS A 178 -2.29 -5.98 -19.60
C LYS A 178 -2.14 -6.56 -18.20
N LEU A 179 -3.14 -6.40 -17.33
CA LEU A 179 -3.07 -6.95 -15.97
C LEU A 179 -2.95 -8.48 -15.96
N THR A 180 -3.50 -9.15 -16.98
CA THR A 180 -3.41 -10.61 -17.22
C THR A 180 -2.05 -11.08 -17.75
N GLY A 181 -1.10 -10.18 -17.97
CA GLY A 181 0.21 -10.50 -18.53
C GLY A 181 0.28 -10.53 -20.06
N PRO A 182 1.36 -11.08 -20.63
CA PRO A 182 2.51 -11.67 -19.93
C PRO A 182 3.25 -10.65 -19.06
N TRP A 183 3.63 -11.06 -17.85
CA TRP A 183 4.47 -10.27 -16.95
C TRP A 183 5.93 -10.54 -17.28
N HIS A 184 6.64 -9.48 -17.66
CA HIS A 184 8.05 -9.55 -18.00
C HIS A 184 8.89 -9.20 -16.78
N PHE A 185 9.73 -10.15 -16.36
CA PHE A 185 10.73 -9.95 -15.34
C PHE A 185 12.13 -10.02 -15.98
N LYS A 186 13.00 -9.08 -15.64
CA LYS A 186 14.43 -9.14 -15.99
C LYS A 186 15.21 -9.46 -14.72
N LEU A 187 16.05 -10.50 -14.77
CA LEU A 187 16.90 -10.89 -13.64
C LEU A 187 18.08 -9.92 -13.51
N GLN A 188 17.78 -8.73 -12.99
CA GLN A 188 18.70 -7.68 -12.60
C GLN A 188 18.05 -6.88 -11.48
N GLU A 189 18.84 -6.27 -10.59
CA GLU A 189 18.28 -5.35 -9.61
C GLU A 189 17.69 -4.11 -10.27
N ALA A 190 16.51 -3.70 -9.82
CA ALA A 190 15.97 -2.37 -10.08
C ALA A 190 16.61 -1.33 -9.14
N PHE A 191 16.98 -1.75 -7.93
CA PHE A 191 17.76 -0.98 -6.97
C PHE A 191 18.40 -1.94 -5.96
N SER A 192 19.62 -1.65 -5.49
CA SER A 192 20.34 -2.51 -4.54
C SER A 192 20.16 -2.07 -3.08
N SER A 193 20.68 -2.86 -2.14
CA SER A 193 20.78 -2.47 -0.72
C SER A 193 21.87 -1.44 -0.46
N ASN A 194 22.76 -1.18 -1.43
CA ASN A 194 23.82 -0.19 -1.32
C ASN A 194 23.29 1.19 -1.74
N VAL A 195 23.62 2.21 -0.95
CA VAL A 195 23.27 3.61 -1.21
C VAL A 195 24.54 4.42 -1.09
N THR A 196 24.84 5.22 -2.12
CA THR A 196 25.90 6.22 -2.10
C THR A 196 25.29 7.59 -1.79
N PHE A 197 25.91 8.34 -0.89
CA PHE A 197 25.46 9.65 -0.46
C PHE A 197 26.28 10.76 -1.14
N THR A 198 25.77 11.98 -1.06
CA THR A 198 26.37 13.17 -1.70
C THR A 198 27.71 13.58 -1.11
N ASP A 199 28.03 13.16 0.11
CA ASP A 199 29.33 13.36 0.75
C ASP A 199 30.38 12.31 0.31
N GLY A 200 30.02 11.40 -0.60
CA GLY A 200 30.87 10.32 -1.08
C GLY A 200 30.87 9.07 -0.19
N SER A 201 30.22 9.11 0.98
CA SER A 201 30.02 7.92 1.80
C SER A 201 29.04 6.95 1.14
N TRP A 202 29.06 5.69 1.61
CA TRP A 202 28.09 4.70 1.19
C TRP A 202 27.66 3.82 2.36
N GLN A 203 26.46 3.25 2.25
CA GLN A 203 25.90 2.36 3.26
C GLN A 203 25.17 1.20 2.60
N VAL A 204 25.48 0.00 3.07
CA VAL A 204 24.68 -1.20 2.77
C VAL A 204 23.64 -1.39 3.87
N PHE A 205 22.38 -1.37 3.49
CA PHE A 205 21.27 -1.59 4.41
C PHE A 205 20.90 -3.07 4.54
N LYS A 206 20.55 -3.48 5.76
CA LYS A 206 20.00 -4.81 6.07
C LYS A 206 18.62 -5.03 5.47
N ARG A 207 17.83 -3.95 5.44
CA ARG A 207 16.51 -3.89 4.82
C ARG A 207 16.41 -2.61 4.01
N ARG A 208 15.87 -2.71 2.81
CA ARG A 208 15.44 -1.59 1.97
C ARG A 208 14.14 -2.03 1.31
N GLU A 209 13.03 -1.68 1.95
CA GLU A 209 11.73 -2.33 1.74
C GLU A 209 10.65 -1.34 1.31
N ARG A 210 9.49 -1.86 0.87
CA ARG A 210 8.31 -1.10 0.46
C ARG A 210 8.61 0.01 -0.57
N PRO A 211 9.19 -0.33 -1.74
CA PRO A 211 9.53 0.66 -2.76
C PRO A 211 8.30 1.42 -3.21
N LYS A 212 8.45 2.75 -3.28
CA LYS A 212 7.52 3.65 -3.96
C LYS A 212 8.31 4.60 -4.83
N LEU A 213 7.82 4.87 -6.03
CA LEU A 213 8.40 5.85 -6.93
C LEU A 213 7.55 7.11 -6.96
N PHE A 214 8.22 8.26 -6.90
CA PHE A 214 7.66 9.55 -7.25
C PHE A 214 7.97 9.82 -8.73
N PHE A 215 6.95 10.09 -9.52
CA PHE A 215 7.07 10.34 -10.96
C PHE A 215 6.83 11.82 -11.27
N SER A 216 7.45 12.31 -12.35
CA SER A 216 7.08 13.61 -12.93
C SER A 216 5.62 13.63 -13.38
N ASP A 217 5.00 14.80 -13.29
CA ASP A 217 3.62 15.09 -13.71
C ASP A 217 3.54 15.75 -15.09
N ASP A 218 4.68 15.91 -15.77
CA ASP A 218 4.86 16.46 -17.13
C ASP A 218 4.31 15.56 -18.27
N GLY A 219 3.58 14.50 -17.93
CA GLY A 219 3.04 13.52 -18.86
C GLY A 219 4.02 12.42 -19.27
N GLU A 220 5.32 12.59 -19.04
CA GLU A 220 6.36 11.58 -19.34
C GLU A 220 6.46 10.51 -18.25
N MET A 221 5.95 10.78 -17.04
CA MET A 221 6.05 9.89 -15.88
C MET A 221 7.48 9.40 -15.65
N THR A 222 8.45 10.31 -15.71
CA THR A 222 9.84 10.00 -15.39
C THR A 222 9.95 9.70 -13.89
N PRO A 223 10.54 8.58 -13.44
CA PRO A 223 10.80 8.37 -12.01
C PRO A 223 11.87 9.35 -11.52
N LEU A 224 11.55 10.15 -10.51
CA LEU A 224 12.44 11.19 -9.97
C LEU A 224 13.00 10.83 -8.60
N TYR A 225 12.22 10.16 -7.74
CA TYR A 225 12.68 9.73 -6.41
C TYR A 225 12.17 8.33 -6.07
N LEU A 226 13.00 7.57 -5.36
CA LEU A 226 12.66 6.29 -4.74
C LEU A 226 12.57 6.48 -3.23
N THR A 227 11.45 6.06 -2.64
CA THR A 227 11.31 6.00 -1.18
C THR A 227 11.28 4.55 -0.70
N ASN A 228 12.00 4.29 0.39
CA ASN A 228 12.06 2.99 1.03
C ASN A 228 12.11 3.14 2.55
N GLY A 229 11.53 2.16 3.26
CA GLY A 229 11.90 1.93 4.65
C GLY A 229 13.26 1.23 4.69
N VAL A 230 14.23 1.77 5.44
CA VAL A 230 15.57 1.21 5.57
C VAL A 230 15.91 0.85 7.02
N GLN A 231 16.69 -0.21 7.18
CA GLN A 231 17.29 -0.61 8.45
C GLN A 231 18.78 -0.88 8.23
N GLU A 232 19.62 -0.28 9.06
CA GLU A 232 21.07 -0.48 8.99
C GLU A 232 21.48 -1.87 9.49
N MET A 233 22.67 -2.33 9.10
CA MET A 233 23.18 -3.68 9.40
C MET A 233 23.18 -4.03 10.89
N ASN A 234 23.59 -3.09 11.74
CA ASN A 234 23.76 -3.33 13.17
C ASN A 234 22.54 -2.93 14.01
N GLN A 235 21.43 -2.60 13.35
CA GLN A 235 20.20 -2.19 14.02
C GLN A 235 19.20 -3.35 14.14
N THR A 236 18.56 -3.44 15.30
CA THR A 236 17.54 -4.45 15.60
C THR A 236 16.14 -3.87 15.49
N GLY A 237 15.92 -2.69 16.07
CA GLY A 237 14.63 -1.99 16.06
C GLY A 237 14.64 -0.66 15.30
N ALA A 238 15.78 0.02 15.18
CA ALA A 238 15.85 1.29 14.47
C ALA A 238 15.68 1.10 12.96
N ALA A 239 14.88 1.98 12.37
CA ALA A 239 14.62 2.08 10.95
C ALA A 239 14.20 3.51 10.64
N PHE A 240 14.39 3.94 9.39
CA PHE A 240 13.94 5.24 8.92
C PHE A 240 13.48 5.15 7.46
N THR A 241 12.88 6.21 6.94
CA THR A 241 12.54 6.31 5.52
C THR A 241 13.67 7.02 4.79
N LEU A 242 14.26 6.36 3.81
CA LEU A 242 15.23 6.95 2.90
C LEU A 242 14.50 7.44 1.65
N VAL A 243 14.82 8.67 1.22
CA VAL A 243 14.44 9.23 -0.08
C VAL A 243 15.70 9.37 -0.91
N GLN A 244 15.75 8.73 -2.08
CA GLN A 244 16.89 8.76 -2.98
C GLN A 244 16.47 9.31 -4.35
N PRO A 245 17.12 10.36 -4.88
CA PRO A 245 16.90 10.82 -6.25
C PRO A 245 17.29 9.77 -7.30
N ILE A 246 16.63 9.79 -8.45
CA ILE A 246 16.82 8.85 -9.56
C ILE A 246 17.30 9.60 -10.80
N GLY A 247 18.43 9.16 -11.36
CA GLY A 247 19.03 9.80 -12.53
C GLY A 247 19.38 11.27 -12.26
N THR A 248 19.19 12.12 -13.25
CA THR A 248 19.50 13.57 -13.17
C THR A 248 18.28 14.47 -13.40
N LYS A 249 17.15 13.92 -13.87
CA LYS A 249 15.94 14.71 -14.16
C LYS A 249 15.30 15.32 -12.91
N TRP A 250 15.57 14.78 -11.72
CA TRP A 250 15.14 15.36 -10.46
C TRP A 250 15.73 16.76 -10.23
N GLU A 251 16.95 17.04 -10.70
CA GLU A 251 17.55 18.38 -10.57
C GLU A 251 16.78 19.41 -11.38
N LYS A 252 16.36 19.04 -12.60
CA LYS A 252 15.51 19.91 -13.42
C LYS A 252 14.19 20.17 -12.70
N PHE A 253 13.56 19.12 -12.18
CA PHE A 253 12.32 19.24 -11.41
C PHE A 253 12.48 20.22 -10.23
N GLU A 254 13.57 20.13 -9.46
CA GLU A 254 13.83 21.06 -8.35
C GLU A 254 14.21 22.48 -8.80
N LYS A 255 14.86 22.66 -9.96
CA LYS A 255 15.11 23.99 -10.58
C LYS A 255 13.81 24.65 -11.01
N ASP A 256 12.90 23.89 -11.61
CA ASP A 256 11.59 24.38 -12.03
C ASP A 256 10.72 24.81 -10.82
N LEU A 257 10.95 24.19 -9.65
CA LEU A 257 10.37 24.61 -8.36
C LEU A 257 11.09 25.80 -7.70
N GLY A 258 12.22 26.26 -8.26
CA GLY A 258 13.04 27.31 -7.66
C GLY A 258 13.82 26.89 -6.41
N ILE A 259 13.91 25.59 -6.13
CA ILE A 259 14.64 25.02 -4.98
C ILE A 259 16.14 25.02 -5.28
N LEU A 260 16.52 24.49 -6.44
CA LEU A 260 17.89 24.55 -6.92
C LEU A 260 18.07 25.81 -7.76
N ARG A 261 19.20 26.51 -7.55
CA ARG A 261 19.58 27.62 -8.42
C ARG A 261 20.07 27.07 -9.77
N ASN A 262 19.83 27.83 -10.83
CA ASN A 262 20.52 27.61 -12.09
C ASN A 262 22.02 27.86 -11.84
N SER A 263 22.80 26.80 -11.96
CA SER A 263 24.27 26.81 -12.02
C SER A 263 24.73 27.42 -13.33
#